data_AF-A0A9Q1C7L3-F1
#
_entry.id   AF-A0A9Q1C7L3-F1
#
_cell.length_a   1.000
_cell.length_b   1.000
_cell.length_c   1.000
_cell.angle_alpha   90.00
_cell.angle_beta   90.00
_cell.angle_gamma   90.00
#
_symmetry.space_group_name_H-M   'P 1'
#
loop_
_entity.id
_entity.type
_entity.pdbx_description
1 polymer ?
#
loop_
_entity_poly.entity_id
_entity_poly.type
_entity_poly.pdbx_seq_one_letter_code
_entity_poly.pdbx_strand_id
1 'polypeptide(L)'
;MNSLVCWLRVHAVVFHQGVLRICVFHEPYILSMDSIQFLLLLLSITLTISRVSSENRGRGFGGNIDWKTLDDGLALAKESNKPLMLIIHKSWCGACKALKPKFASSLAIETMSNEFVMVNVEDDEEPTDRQFTPDGGYIPRILFLSPDGKVQTELKNKLGNPKYHYYYSDANQGNGPINARRSIFFQRQECRRAIKRDLQASRSSDHTS
;
A
#
# COMPACT_ATOMS: atom_id res chain seq x y z
N MET A 1 18.63 24.10 -23.88
CA MET A 1 19.03 25.17 -24.83
C MET A 1 17.87 25.33 -25.79
N ASN A 2 16.87 26.12 -25.41
CA ASN A 2 16.77 27.57 -25.70
C ASN A 2 16.60 27.85 -27.19
N SER A 3 15.41 28.32 -27.57
CA SER A 3 15.14 29.55 -28.33
C SER A 3 13.80 29.40 -29.05
N LEU A 4 12.76 30.15 -28.64
CA LEU A 4 12.48 31.56 -28.93
C LEU A 4 11.57 31.70 -30.18
N VAL A 5 10.29 31.92 -29.88
CA VAL A 5 9.37 32.97 -30.36
C VAL A 5 9.66 33.68 -31.69
N CYS A 6 8.53 34.01 -32.36
CA CYS A 6 8.30 35.09 -33.35
C CYS A 6 8.40 34.61 -34.82
N TRP A 7 7.42 34.83 -35.70
CA TRP A 7 6.78 36.11 -35.99
C TRP A 7 5.34 35.97 -36.53
N LEU A 8 4.46 36.83 -36.04
CA LEU A 8 3.21 37.25 -36.68
C LEU A 8 3.57 37.88 -38.04
N ARG A 9 3.06 37.35 -39.15
CA ARG A 9 3.24 37.94 -40.49
C ARG A 9 1.88 38.30 -41.07
N VAL A 10 1.38 39.50 -40.75
CA VAL A 10 0.22 40.09 -41.44
C VAL A 10 0.73 40.73 -42.72
N HIS A 11 0.39 40.18 -43.88
CA HIS A 11 0.65 40.79 -45.18
C HIS A 11 -0.59 40.64 -46.07
N ALA A 12 -1.43 41.68 -46.10
CA ALA A 12 -1.90 42.31 -47.34
C ALA A 12 -3.02 43.31 -47.03
N VAL A 13 -2.77 44.60 -47.29
CA VAL A 13 -3.80 45.61 -47.50
C VAL A 13 -3.78 45.91 -49.00
N VAL A 14 -4.83 45.52 -49.73
CA VAL A 14 -4.95 45.82 -51.17
C VAL A 14 -5.86 47.04 -51.34
N PHE A 15 -5.31 48.10 -51.91
CA PHE A 15 -6.02 49.34 -52.20
C PHE A 15 -6.45 49.36 -53.67
N HIS A 16 -7.75 49.33 -53.95
CA HIS A 16 -8.28 49.53 -55.30
C HIS A 16 -9.48 50.48 -55.24
N GLN A 17 -9.40 51.61 -55.94
CA GLN A 17 -10.46 52.63 -56.07
C GLN A 17 -10.94 53.30 -54.76
N GLY A 18 -10.04 53.61 -53.82
CA GLY A 18 -10.34 54.57 -52.74
C GLY A 18 -11.32 54.10 -51.65
N VAL A 19 -11.65 52.81 -51.58
CA VAL A 19 -12.48 52.24 -50.50
C VAL A 19 -11.66 51.22 -49.71
N LEU A 20 -11.52 51.45 -48.39
CA LEU A 20 -10.86 50.52 -47.47
C LEU A 20 -11.77 49.32 -47.22
N ARG A 21 -11.47 48.16 -47.81
CA ARG A 21 -12.13 46.89 -47.48
C ARG A 21 -11.22 46.07 -46.56
N ILE A 22 -11.67 45.90 -45.31
CA ILE A 22 -11.03 45.01 -44.33
C ILE A 22 -11.54 43.59 -44.62
N CYS A 23 -10.71 42.77 -45.28
CA CYS A 23 -10.96 41.35 -45.36
C CYS A 23 -10.55 40.70 -44.04
N VAL A 24 -11.51 40.49 -43.14
CA VAL A 24 -11.32 39.61 -41.98
C VAL A 24 -11.34 38.18 -42.51
N PHE A 25 -10.16 37.58 -42.67
CA PHE A 25 -10.06 36.13 -42.85
C PHE A 25 -10.50 35.49 -41.53
N HIS A 26 -11.72 34.95 -41.53
CA HIS A 26 -12.15 34.03 -40.50
C HIS A 26 -11.43 32.71 -40.80
N GLU A 27 -10.31 32.47 -40.12
CA GLU A 27 -9.64 31.17 -40.18
C GLU A 27 -10.63 30.14 -39.61
N PRO A 28 -11.15 29.21 -40.42
CA PRO A 28 -11.94 28.14 -39.87
C PRO A 28 -10.98 27.31 -39.03
N TYR A 29 -11.26 27.20 -37.73
CA TYR A 29 -10.65 26.19 -36.87
C TYR A 29 -11.03 24.81 -37.42
N ILE A 30 -10.33 24.36 -38.46
CA ILE A 30 -10.37 22.99 -38.96
C ILE A 30 -9.56 22.19 -37.95
N LEU A 31 -10.18 21.90 -36.81
CA LEU A 31 -9.75 20.83 -35.93
C LEU A 31 -9.79 19.57 -36.78
N SER A 32 -8.62 19.07 -37.19
CA SER A 32 -8.52 17.82 -37.94
C SER A 32 -9.28 16.74 -37.17
N MET A 33 -10.03 15.89 -37.89
CA MET A 33 -10.80 14.79 -37.28
C MET A 33 -9.91 13.88 -36.41
N ASP A 34 -8.60 13.84 -36.71
CA ASP A 34 -7.60 13.12 -35.93
C ASP A 34 -7.43 13.72 -34.51
N SER A 35 -7.47 15.05 -34.38
CA SER A 35 -7.33 15.74 -33.09
C SER A 35 -8.51 15.47 -32.17
N ILE A 36 -9.72 15.40 -32.73
CA ILE A 36 -10.94 15.04 -31.99
C ILE A 36 -10.90 13.58 -31.58
N GLN A 37 -10.43 12.69 -32.46
CA GLN A 37 -10.28 11.27 -32.16
C GLN A 37 -9.26 11.03 -31.04
N PHE A 38 -8.13 11.73 -31.03
CA PHE A 38 -7.15 11.67 -29.94
C PHE A 38 -7.72 12.18 -28.62
N LEU A 39 -8.48 13.28 -28.63
CA LEU A 39 -9.10 13.82 -27.42
C LEU A 39 -10.16 12.87 -26.86
N LEU A 40 -10.97 12.24 -27.73
CA LEU A 40 -11.96 11.23 -27.35
C LEU A 40 -11.32 9.94 -26.84
N LEU A 41 -10.16 9.54 -27.38
CA LEU A 41 -9.37 8.42 -26.87
C LEU A 41 -8.79 8.73 -25.48
N LEU A 42 -8.28 9.94 -25.27
CA LEU A 42 -7.76 10.36 -23.96
C LEU A 42 -8.89 10.48 -22.93
N LEU A 43 -10.09 10.90 -23.34
CA LEU A 43 -11.26 10.95 -22.48
C LEU A 43 -11.75 9.53 -22.10
N SER A 44 -11.69 8.56 -23.03
CA SER A 44 -12.08 7.17 -22.74
C SER A 44 -11.03 6.43 -21.88
N ILE A 45 -9.74 6.76 -22.03
CA ILE A 45 -8.67 6.26 -21.17
C ILE A 45 -8.80 6.81 -19.74
N THR A 46 -9.21 8.07 -19.55
CA THR A 46 -9.43 8.59 -18.18
C THR A 46 -10.68 7.99 -17.50
N LEU A 47 -11.73 7.67 -18.27
CA LEU A 47 -12.94 7.00 -17.77
C LEU A 47 -12.73 5.54 -17.34
N THR A 48 -11.65 4.88 -17.77
CA THR A 48 -11.37 3.47 -17.46
C THR A 48 -10.49 3.26 -16.22
N ILE A 49 -9.82 4.29 -15.70
CA ILE A 49 -8.85 4.15 -14.58
C ILE A 49 -9.50 4.16 -13.18
N SER A 50 -10.78 4.54 -13.03
CA SER A 50 -11.36 4.78 -11.69
C SER A 50 -12.01 3.57 -10.98
N ARG A 51 -11.85 2.33 -11.47
CA ARG A 51 -12.40 1.15 -10.77
C ARG A 51 -11.31 0.25 -10.18
N VAL A 52 -10.53 0.77 -9.25
CA VAL A 52 -9.89 -0.08 -8.22
C VAL A 52 -10.98 -0.45 -7.23
N SER A 53 -11.46 -1.69 -7.32
CA SER A 53 -12.34 -2.29 -6.32
C SER A 53 -11.59 -2.39 -5.00
N SER A 54 -11.99 -1.59 -4.01
CA SER A 54 -11.63 -1.81 -2.61
C SER A 54 -12.40 -3.04 -2.14
N GLU A 55 -11.85 -4.24 -2.35
CA GLU A 55 -12.34 -5.39 -1.61
C GLU A 55 -12.15 -5.12 -0.12
N ASN A 56 -13.22 -5.26 0.66
CA ASN A 56 -13.19 -5.04 2.11
C ASN A 56 -12.44 -6.20 2.81
N ARG A 57 -11.13 -6.27 2.61
CA ARG A 57 -10.21 -7.27 3.18
C ARG A 57 -9.91 -7.03 4.65
N GLY A 58 -10.44 -5.96 5.23
CA GLY A 58 -10.31 -5.67 6.66
C GLY A 58 -10.99 -6.71 7.54
N ARG A 59 -12.06 -7.36 7.09
CA ARG A 59 -12.73 -8.47 7.81
C ARG A 59 -13.02 -8.19 9.30
N GLY A 60 -13.19 -6.91 9.66
CA GLY A 60 -13.42 -6.44 11.03
C GLY A 60 -12.17 -5.96 11.80
N PHE A 61 -10.98 -6.01 11.22
CA PHE A 61 -9.73 -5.46 11.79
C PHE A 61 -9.52 -3.96 11.51
N GLY A 62 -10.50 -3.26 10.94
CA GLY A 62 -10.45 -1.82 10.68
C GLY A 62 -10.53 -1.51 9.20
N GLY A 63 -11.55 -0.74 8.81
CA GLY A 63 -11.82 -0.40 7.41
C GLY A 63 -10.92 0.71 6.84
N ASN A 64 -10.24 1.46 7.71
CA ASN A 64 -9.36 2.56 7.31
C ASN A 64 -7.93 2.10 6.98
N ILE A 65 -7.63 0.81 7.15
CA ILE A 65 -6.32 0.22 6.89
C ILE A 65 -6.35 -0.38 5.47
N ASP A 66 -5.30 -0.15 4.69
CA ASP A 66 -5.16 -0.70 3.35
C ASP A 66 -4.67 -2.16 3.42
N TRP A 67 -5.63 -3.10 3.41
CA TRP A 67 -5.37 -4.53 3.50
C TRP A 67 -5.09 -5.17 2.15
N LYS A 68 -3.97 -5.89 2.06
CA LYS A 68 -3.54 -6.64 0.86
C LYS A 68 -3.69 -8.15 1.05
N THR A 69 -3.71 -8.86 -0.07
CA THR A 69 -3.51 -10.32 -0.10
C THR A 69 -2.06 -10.65 0.25
N LEU A 70 -1.74 -11.91 0.54
CA LEU A 70 -0.35 -12.30 0.83
C LEU A 70 0.57 -12.03 -0.35
N ASP A 71 0.16 -12.40 -1.56
CA ASP A 71 0.98 -12.24 -2.77
C ASP A 71 1.19 -10.76 -3.12
N ASP A 72 0.11 -9.96 -3.14
CA ASP A 72 0.22 -8.52 -3.40
C ASP A 72 1.01 -7.82 -2.29
N GLY A 73 0.82 -8.26 -1.06
CA GLY A 73 1.51 -7.73 0.10
C GLY A 73 3.02 -7.96 0.02
N LEU A 74 3.44 -9.18 -0.34
CA LEU A 74 4.85 -9.52 -0.50
C LEU A 74 5.50 -8.75 -1.66
N ALA A 75 4.80 -8.62 -2.79
CA ALA A 75 5.27 -7.81 -3.91
C ALA A 75 5.44 -6.33 -3.51
N LEU A 76 4.42 -5.75 -2.86
CA LEU A 76 4.45 -4.36 -2.39
C LEU A 76 5.50 -4.13 -1.30
N ALA A 77 5.69 -5.08 -0.40
CA ALA A 77 6.70 -5.00 0.66
C ALA A 77 8.11 -4.91 0.06
N LYS A 78 8.38 -5.72 -0.97
CA LYS A 78 9.64 -5.70 -1.71
C LYS A 78 9.84 -4.40 -2.50
N GLU A 79 8.81 -3.94 -3.20
CA GLU A 79 8.86 -2.70 -4.00
C GLU A 79 9.04 -1.45 -3.12
N SER A 80 8.23 -1.35 -2.06
CA SER A 80 8.25 -0.19 -1.15
C SER A 80 9.34 -0.26 -0.08
N ASN A 81 10.08 -1.37 -0.01
CA ASN A 81 11.07 -1.68 1.03
C ASN A 81 10.50 -1.50 2.45
N LYS A 82 9.23 -1.89 2.64
CA LYS A 82 8.53 -1.81 3.92
C LYS A 82 8.35 -3.22 4.51
N PRO A 83 8.44 -3.37 5.83
CA PRO A 83 8.04 -4.62 6.46
C PRO A 83 6.56 -4.92 6.23
N LEU A 84 6.23 -6.20 6.34
CA LEU A 84 4.86 -6.67 6.23
C LEU A 84 4.37 -7.17 7.58
N MET A 85 3.14 -6.81 7.93
CA MET A 85 2.43 -7.31 9.11
C MET A 85 1.32 -8.25 8.64
N LEU A 86 1.49 -9.53 8.91
CA LEU A 86 0.58 -10.60 8.49
C LEU A 86 -0.30 -11.03 9.66
N ILE A 87 -1.62 -10.97 9.48
CA ILE A 87 -2.60 -11.48 10.43
C ILE A 87 -3.24 -12.75 9.85
N ILE A 88 -3.07 -13.86 10.54
CA ILE A 88 -3.68 -15.15 10.21
C ILE A 88 -4.80 -15.42 11.20
N HIS A 89 -6.02 -15.57 10.70
CA HIS A 89 -7.21 -15.86 11.54
C HIS A 89 -8.20 -16.77 10.80
N LYS A 90 -9.23 -17.23 11.51
CA LYS A 90 -10.33 -18.01 10.93
C LYS A 90 -11.67 -17.39 11.30
N SER A 91 -12.66 -17.49 10.41
CA SER A 91 -13.99 -16.91 10.57
C SER A 91 -14.76 -17.49 11.77
N TRP A 92 -14.55 -18.78 12.08
CA TRP A 92 -15.20 -19.49 13.17
C TRP A 92 -14.54 -19.29 14.53
N CYS A 93 -13.34 -18.71 14.60
CA CYS A 93 -12.58 -18.60 15.84
C CYS A 93 -13.11 -17.50 16.78
N GLY A 94 -13.49 -17.89 18.00
CA GLY A 94 -13.98 -16.95 19.02
C GLY A 94 -12.93 -15.91 19.46
N ALA A 95 -11.66 -16.31 19.59
CA ALA A 95 -10.58 -15.39 19.95
C ALA A 95 -10.33 -14.33 18.86
N CYS A 96 -10.42 -14.72 17.58
CA CYS A 96 -10.31 -13.80 16.45
C CYS A 96 -11.43 -12.75 16.48
N LYS A 97 -12.68 -13.18 16.75
CA LYS A 97 -13.84 -12.29 16.88
C LYS A 97 -13.66 -11.27 18.01
N ALA A 98 -13.06 -11.66 19.13
CA ALA A 98 -12.76 -10.75 20.24
C ALA A 98 -11.62 -9.76 19.95
N LEU A 99 -10.66 -10.14 19.09
CA LEU A 99 -9.52 -9.30 18.73
C LEU A 99 -9.88 -8.23 17.69
N LYS A 100 -10.71 -8.57 16.70
CA LYS A 100 -11.17 -7.68 15.61
C LYS A 100 -11.55 -6.26 16.09
N PRO A 101 -12.50 -6.07 17.02
CA PRO A 101 -12.92 -4.74 17.45
C PRO A 101 -11.84 -3.98 18.24
N LYS A 102 -11.00 -4.68 19.01
CA LYS A 102 -9.88 -4.06 19.76
C LYS A 102 -8.82 -3.53 18.80
N PHE A 103 -8.55 -4.27 17.73
CA PHE A 103 -7.61 -3.88 16.71
C PHE A 103 -8.15 -2.69 15.90
N ALA A 104 -9.41 -2.79 15.45
CA ALA A 104 -10.07 -1.76 14.64
C ALA A 104 -10.26 -0.42 15.38
N SER A 105 -10.47 -0.44 16.70
CA SER A 105 -10.66 0.79 17.51
C SER A 105 -9.35 1.46 17.94
N SER A 106 -8.20 0.84 17.67
CA SER A 106 -6.91 1.33 18.11
C SER A 106 -6.30 2.31 17.10
N LEU A 107 -6.43 3.61 17.39
CA LEU A 107 -5.81 4.69 16.60
C LEU A 107 -4.29 4.51 16.43
N ALA A 108 -3.63 3.91 17.43
CA ALA A 108 -2.20 3.65 17.36
C ALA A 108 -1.84 2.59 16.32
N ILE A 109 -2.68 1.56 16.17
CA ILE A 109 -2.51 0.52 15.16
C ILE A 109 -2.83 1.11 13.78
N GLU A 110 -3.90 1.88 13.65
CA GLU A 110 -4.25 2.60 12.42
C GLU A 110 -3.11 3.52 11.98
N THR A 111 -2.57 4.33 12.88
CA THR A 111 -1.44 5.23 12.58
C THR A 111 -0.21 4.43 12.12
N MET A 112 0.10 3.35 12.81
CA MET A 112 1.25 2.50 12.49
C MET A 112 1.06 1.72 11.19
N SER A 113 -0.17 1.42 10.80
CA SER A 113 -0.47 0.65 9.59
C SER A 113 0.15 1.26 8.33
N ASN A 114 0.37 2.58 8.28
CA ASN A 114 1.02 3.29 7.18
C ASN A 114 2.52 2.93 6.97
N GLU A 115 3.15 2.37 8.01
CA GLU A 115 4.56 2.01 8.02
C GLU A 115 4.83 0.55 7.65
N PHE A 116 3.77 -0.24 7.57
CA PHE A 116 3.80 -1.65 7.21
C PHE A 116 2.97 -1.87 5.95
N VAL A 117 3.25 -2.95 5.24
CA VAL A 117 2.28 -3.53 4.34
C VAL A 117 1.38 -4.44 5.16
N MET A 118 0.08 -4.13 5.22
CA MET A 118 -0.87 -4.82 6.07
C MET A 118 -1.52 -5.96 5.29
N VAL A 119 -1.37 -7.19 5.78
CA VAL A 119 -1.93 -8.38 5.15
C VAL A 119 -2.83 -9.11 6.12
N ASN A 120 -4.00 -9.47 5.63
CA ASN A 120 -5.02 -10.18 6.38
C ASN A 120 -5.41 -11.45 5.61
N VAL A 121 -5.19 -12.59 6.24
CA VAL A 121 -5.41 -13.93 5.70
C VAL A 121 -6.44 -14.65 6.56
N GLU A 122 -7.53 -15.11 5.94
CA GLU A 122 -8.64 -15.78 6.61
C GLU A 122 -8.88 -17.17 6.01
N ASP A 123 -9.24 -18.13 6.85
CA ASP A 123 -9.69 -19.46 6.42
C ASP A 123 -8.69 -20.13 5.47
N ASP A 124 -9.09 -20.51 4.26
CA ASP A 124 -8.26 -21.31 3.35
C ASP A 124 -7.15 -20.50 2.66
N GLU A 125 -7.06 -19.19 2.91
CA GLU A 125 -5.97 -18.35 2.42
C GLU A 125 -4.66 -18.52 3.23
N GLU A 126 -4.71 -19.29 4.33
CA GLU A 126 -3.54 -19.53 5.18
C GLU A 126 -2.40 -20.21 4.40
N PRO A 127 -1.21 -19.60 4.33
CA PRO A 127 -0.09 -20.20 3.62
C PRO A 127 0.37 -21.47 4.33
N THR A 128 0.69 -22.50 3.54
CA THR A 128 1.09 -23.83 4.03
C THR A 128 2.57 -23.94 4.40
N ASP A 129 3.37 -22.91 4.11
CA ASP A 129 4.79 -22.88 4.42
C ASP A 129 5.03 -22.81 5.95
N ARG A 130 5.96 -23.65 6.42
CA ARG A 130 6.35 -23.77 7.83
C ARG A 130 6.84 -22.47 8.45
N GLN A 131 7.35 -21.53 7.65
CA GLN A 131 7.77 -20.23 8.17
C GLN A 131 6.63 -19.45 8.83
N PHE A 132 5.38 -19.68 8.42
CA PHE A 132 4.18 -19.04 8.97
C PHE A 132 3.60 -19.77 10.20
N THR A 133 4.25 -20.86 10.63
CA THR A 133 3.93 -21.63 11.84
C THR A 133 5.19 -21.89 12.68
N PRO A 134 5.97 -20.86 13.06
CA PRO A 134 7.27 -21.04 13.71
C PRO A 134 7.18 -21.69 15.11
N ASP A 135 6.05 -21.55 15.79
CA ASP A 135 5.78 -22.15 17.11
C ASP A 135 4.42 -22.88 17.16
N GLY A 136 3.83 -23.21 16.00
CA GLY A 136 2.59 -23.95 15.85
C GLY A 136 1.51 -23.25 15.01
N GLY A 137 0.44 -23.98 14.70
CA GLY A 137 -0.69 -23.56 13.86
C GLY A 137 -1.91 -23.00 14.62
N TYR A 138 -1.74 -22.43 15.82
CA TYR A 138 -2.85 -21.85 16.60
C TYR A 138 -3.33 -20.52 16.01
N ILE A 139 -4.51 -20.01 16.37
CA ILE A 139 -5.07 -18.77 15.80
C ILE A 139 -5.71 -17.87 16.88
N PRO A 140 -5.77 -16.54 16.70
CA PRO A 140 -5.08 -15.75 15.66
C PRO A 140 -3.57 -15.67 15.87
N ARG A 141 -2.82 -15.45 14.78
CA ARG A 141 -1.38 -15.15 14.82
C ARG A 141 -1.11 -13.83 14.11
N ILE A 142 -0.19 -13.05 14.67
CA ILE A 142 0.34 -11.85 14.03
C ILE A 142 1.83 -12.05 13.83
N LEU A 143 2.26 -12.11 12.58
CA LEU A 143 3.64 -12.28 12.17
C LEU A 143 4.16 -10.99 11.52
N PHE A 144 5.45 -10.74 11.69
CA PHE A 144 6.14 -9.65 11.03
C PHE A 144 7.16 -10.22 10.06
N LEU A 145 7.13 -9.74 8.83
CA LEU A 145 7.99 -10.19 7.75
C LEU A 145 8.92 -9.05 7.32
N SER A 146 10.13 -9.42 6.91
CA SER A 146 11.03 -8.51 6.21
C SER A 146 10.46 -8.12 4.83
N PRO A 147 10.97 -7.05 4.20
CA PRO A 147 10.64 -6.72 2.80
C PRO A 147 10.86 -7.87 1.82
N ASP A 148 11.78 -8.79 2.13
CA ASP A 148 12.06 -10.00 1.33
C ASP A 148 11.08 -11.15 1.57
N GLY A 149 10.10 -10.97 2.47
CA GLY A 149 9.10 -11.97 2.79
C GLY A 149 9.53 -13.00 3.84
N LYS A 150 10.64 -12.80 4.55
CA LYS A 150 11.09 -13.71 5.60
C LYS A 150 10.43 -13.39 6.94
N VAL A 151 9.91 -14.41 7.62
CA VAL A 151 9.32 -14.25 8.96
C VAL A 151 10.41 -13.93 9.99
N GLN A 152 10.24 -12.81 10.68
CA GLN A 152 11.15 -12.33 11.72
C GLN A 152 10.81 -12.98 13.06
N THR A 153 11.38 -14.16 13.28
CA THR A 153 11.04 -15.00 14.44
C THR A 153 11.43 -14.40 15.79
N GLU A 154 12.36 -13.44 15.84
CA GLU A 154 12.72 -12.68 17.03
C GLU A 154 11.62 -11.72 17.50
N LEU A 155 10.69 -11.38 16.60
CA LEU A 155 9.61 -10.45 16.85
C LEU A 155 8.40 -11.13 17.51
N LYS A 156 8.52 -11.41 18.80
CA LYS A 156 7.53 -12.16 19.61
C LYS A 156 6.83 -11.28 20.65
N ASN A 157 5.61 -11.66 21.03
CA ASN A 157 4.88 -11.09 22.16
C ASN A 157 5.52 -11.51 23.50
N LYS A 158 6.55 -10.77 23.93
CA LYS A 158 7.27 -11.04 25.19
C LYS A 158 6.40 -10.87 26.45
N LEU A 159 5.32 -10.09 26.36
CA LEU A 159 4.36 -9.86 27.44
C LEU A 159 3.15 -10.80 27.33
N GLY A 160 3.22 -11.81 26.46
CA GLY A 160 2.17 -12.77 26.21
C GLY A 160 2.42 -14.12 26.87
N ASN A 161 1.69 -15.15 26.42
CA ASN A 161 1.91 -16.51 26.87
C ASN A 161 3.25 -17.03 26.31
N PRO A 162 4.18 -17.55 27.13
CA PRO A 162 5.47 -18.05 26.66
C PRO A 162 5.37 -19.28 25.74
N LYS A 163 4.20 -19.93 25.68
CA LYS A 163 3.92 -21.03 24.74
C LYS A 163 3.38 -20.54 23.39
N TYR A 164 2.74 -19.38 23.35
CA TYR A 164 2.07 -18.85 22.16
C TYR A 164 2.62 -17.45 21.85
N HIS A 165 3.80 -17.43 21.21
CA HIS A 165 4.59 -16.22 21.06
C HIS A 165 3.97 -15.16 20.13
N TYR A 166 3.09 -15.55 19.22
CA TYR A 166 2.47 -14.67 18.22
C TYR A 166 0.98 -14.44 18.46
N TYR A 167 0.49 -14.84 19.65
CA TYR A 167 -0.89 -14.64 20.06
C TYR A 167 -1.04 -13.32 20.85
N TYR A 168 -2.00 -12.49 20.42
CA TYR A 168 -2.32 -11.20 21.02
C TYR A 168 -3.83 -11.15 21.32
N SER A 169 -4.27 -11.19 22.58
CA SER A 169 -5.70 -11.34 22.95
C SER A 169 -6.30 -10.32 23.92
N ASP A 170 -5.49 -9.64 24.73
CA ASP A 170 -5.82 -8.64 25.75
C ASP A 170 -6.94 -9.01 26.76
N ALA A 171 -6.59 -9.19 28.05
CA ALA A 171 -7.37 -8.70 29.21
C ALA A 171 -6.67 -8.89 30.58
N ASN A 172 -6.00 -10.02 30.85
CA ASN A 172 -5.51 -10.34 32.22
C ASN A 172 -3.97 -10.42 32.36
N GLN A 173 -3.22 -9.75 31.49
CA GLN A 173 -1.77 -9.59 31.64
C GLN A 173 -1.45 -8.14 32.02
N GLY A 174 -1.88 -7.75 33.23
CA GLY A 174 -1.42 -6.56 33.96
C GLY A 174 -1.69 -5.16 33.38
N ASN A 175 -1.97 -4.98 32.09
CA ASN A 175 -2.20 -3.67 31.46
C ASN A 175 -2.96 -3.77 30.12
N GLY A 176 -4.28 -3.98 30.14
CA GLY A 176 -5.27 -3.63 29.08
C GLY A 176 -4.89 -3.79 27.58
N PRO A 177 -5.60 -3.08 26.66
CA PRO A 177 -5.24 -2.99 25.21
C PRO A 177 -3.91 -2.25 24.93
N ILE A 178 -3.16 -1.99 26.00
CA ILE A 178 -1.83 -1.39 25.99
C ILE A 178 -0.78 -2.44 25.62
N ASN A 179 -1.04 -3.74 25.78
CA ASN A 179 -0.07 -4.80 25.47
C ASN A 179 0.09 -5.06 23.97
N ALA A 180 -1.00 -5.16 23.20
CA ALA A 180 -0.90 -5.17 21.74
C ALA A 180 -0.21 -3.90 21.26
N ARG A 181 -0.62 -2.71 21.74
CA ARG A 181 -0.01 -1.43 21.36
C ARG A 181 1.49 -1.32 21.69
N ARG A 182 1.90 -1.70 22.91
CA ARG A 182 3.29 -1.60 23.37
C ARG A 182 4.16 -2.69 22.78
N SER A 183 3.64 -3.92 22.64
CA SER A 183 4.36 -4.99 21.96
C SER A 183 4.52 -4.65 20.49
N ILE A 184 3.48 -4.19 19.79
CA ILE A 184 3.52 -3.84 18.37
C ILE A 184 4.37 -2.58 18.13
N PHE A 185 4.30 -1.55 18.98
CA PHE A 185 5.17 -0.37 18.88
C PHE A 185 6.63 -0.67 19.22
N PHE A 186 6.88 -1.53 20.22
CA PHE A 186 8.23 -2.04 20.49
C PHE A 186 8.72 -2.89 19.31
N GLN A 187 7.82 -3.70 18.74
CA GLN A 187 8.07 -4.46 17.51
C GLN A 187 8.37 -3.56 16.34
N ARG A 188 7.77 -2.37 16.23
CA ARG A 188 8.10 -1.41 15.18
C ARG A 188 9.58 -0.99 15.24
N GLN A 189 10.11 -0.70 16.43
CA GLN A 189 11.52 -0.35 16.58
C GLN A 189 12.43 -1.54 16.29
N GLU A 190 12.08 -2.72 16.81
CA GLU A 190 12.86 -3.93 16.60
C GLU A 190 12.79 -4.44 15.16
N CYS A 191 11.63 -4.36 14.51
CA CYS A 191 11.44 -4.68 13.09
C CYS A 191 12.25 -3.72 12.22
N ARG A 192 12.20 -2.41 12.49
CA ARG A 192 13.09 -1.46 11.80
C ARG A 192 14.57 -1.76 12.01
N ARG A 193 14.98 -2.16 13.21
CA ARG A 193 16.38 -2.54 13.50
C ARG A 193 16.76 -3.85 12.82
N ALA A 194 15.89 -4.86 12.84
CA ALA A 194 16.08 -6.15 12.20
C ALA A 194 16.20 -6.00 10.69
N ILE A 195 15.25 -5.30 10.06
CA ILE A 195 15.29 -5.01 8.62
C ILE A 195 16.54 -4.21 8.25
N LYS A 196 16.92 -3.18 9.04
CA LYS A 196 18.16 -2.45 8.76
C LYS A 196 19.40 -3.35 8.82
N ARG A 197 19.43 -4.31 9.76
CA ARG A 197 20.50 -5.31 9.84
C ARG A 197 20.48 -6.24 8.62
N ASP A 198 19.29 -6.70 8.21
CA ASP A 198 19.15 -7.60 7.06
C ASP A 198 19.49 -6.91 5.73
N LEU A 199 19.07 -5.65 5.55
CA LEU A 199 19.43 -4.81 4.40
C LEU A 199 20.93 -4.51 4.36
N GLN A 200 21.58 -4.34 5.52
CA GLN A 200 23.03 -4.19 5.58
C GLN A 200 23.74 -5.51 5.23
N ALA A 201 23.22 -6.64 5.70
CA ALA A 201 23.75 -7.97 5.40
C ALA A 201 23.62 -8.32 3.90
N SER A 202 22.47 -8.05 3.27
CA SER A 202 22.28 -8.29 1.84
C SER A 202 23.17 -7.40 0.96
N ARG A 203 23.41 -6.15 1.37
CA ARG A 203 24.33 -5.25 0.66
C ARG A 203 25.80 -5.65 0.78
N SER A 204 26.18 -6.33 1.87
CA SER A 204 27.54 -6.87 2.03
C SER A 204 27.83 -8.11 1.19
N SER A 205 26.83 -8.94 0.91
CA SER A 205 27.00 -10.12 0.05
C SER A 205 27.19 -9.77 -1.43
N ASP A 206 26.59 -8.67 -1.90
CA ASP A 206 26.74 -8.21 -3.29
C ASP A 206 28.12 -7.58 -3.58
N HIS A 207 28.91 -7.25 -2.55
CA HIS A 207 30.24 -6.65 -2.70
C HIS A 207 31.40 -7.66 -2.67
N THR A 208 31.09 -8.95 -2.45
CA THR A 208 32.08 -10.04 -2.41
C THR A 208 31.97 -11.02 -3.58
N SER A 209 31.18 -10.67 -4.61
CA SER A 209 31.06 -11.41 -5.88
C SER A 209 31.63 -10.63 -7.06
#